data_AF-A0A2H0G8Y6-F1
#
_entry.id   AF-A0A2H0G8Y6-F1
#
_cell.length_a   1.000
_cell.length_b   1.000
_cell.length_c   1.000
_cell.angle_alpha   90.00
_cell.angle_beta   90.00
_cell.angle_gamma   90.00
#
_symmetry.space_group_name_H-M   'P 1'
#
loop_
_entity.id
_entity.type
_entity.pdbx_description
1 polymer ?
#
loop_
_entity_poly.entity_id
_entity_poly.type
_entity_poly.pdbx_seq_one_letter_code
_entity_poly.pdbx_strand_id
1 'polypeptide(L)'
;MKKILRLIERLIYIVKWWFLKQKWRFVSLQYSNAKTVTNTNYSIGITTYKERFETYLKPLVLHLNYLFPHMQIIVAINGFHNQKEQTEYLNKIKSFLSNFKNIDFVYYEQPHGLCKLWNQLIILSKSDKIVVLNDDISISKKLKTEIEESKILNSNFGLINGSYSHFLINKKIINQIGWFDERFPGIGYEDHDYEIRLALQGVSPDFYNFKTIKNENVTPKDWSWGDDDTKIFKKYSHANEKHYFSKWEISDTAKHGFVHVRIIKGYAKLKDGMETPNFYPDLNEVKA
;
A
#
# COMPACT_ATOMS: atom_id res chain seq x y z
N MET A 1 -19.20 -15.90 -27.83
CA MET A 1 -17.86 -16.50 -27.62
C MET A 1 -16.99 -15.74 -26.61
N LYS A 2 -16.61 -14.46 -26.80
CA LYS A 2 -15.74 -13.71 -25.85
C LYS A 2 -16.22 -13.66 -24.38
N LYS A 3 -17.54 -13.55 -24.16
CA LYS A 3 -18.12 -13.57 -22.79
C LYS A 3 -17.92 -14.92 -22.10
N ILE A 4 -18.11 -16.03 -22.82
CA ILE A 4 -17.94 -17.39 -22.29
C ILE A 4 -16.47 -17.64 -21.94
N LEU A 5 -15.54 -17.24 -22.82
CA LEU A 5 -14.11 -17.35 -22.57
C LEU A 5 -13.70 -16.62 -21.28
N ARG A 6 -14.17 -15.38 -21.08
CA ARG A 6 -13.92 -14.60 -19.85
C ARG A 6 -14.49 -15.27 -18.60
N LEU A 7 -15.65 -15.91 -18.70
CA LEU A 7 -16.24 -16.64 -17.57
C LEU A 7 -15.41 -17.88 -17.22
N ILE A 8 -14.93 -18.62 -18.23
CA ILE A 8 -14.05 -19.77 -18.04
C ILE A 8 -12.72 -19.34 -17.41
N GLU A 9 -12.09 -18.28 -17.93
CA GLU A 9 -10.86 -17.72 -17.37
C GLU A 9 -11.03 -17.31 -15.90
N ARG A 10 -12.16 -16.67 -15.58
CA ARG A 10 -12.50 -16.29 -14.20
C ARG A 10 -12.68 -17.52 -13.30
N LEU A 11 -13.34 -18.57 -13.79
CA LEU A 11 -13.53 -19.81 -13.04
C LEU A 11 -12.19 -20.52 -12.80
N ILE A 12 -11.35 -20.66 -13.82
CA ILE A 12 -10.00 -21.22 -13.72
C ILE A 12 -9.18 -20.42 -12.70
N TYR A 13 -9.26 -19.10 -12.74
CA TYR A 13 -8.58 -18.22 -11.79
C TYR A 13 -9.05 -18.45 -10.34
N ILE A 14 -10.36 -18.56 -10.11
CA ILE A 14 -10.93 -18.85 -8.78
C ILE A 14 -10.45 -20.22 -8.27
N VAL A 15 -10.52 -21.25 -9.11
CA VAL A 15 -10.07 -22.62 -8.78
C VAL A 15 -8.58 -22.63 -8.46
N LYS A 16 -7.75 -21.99 -9.29
CA LYS A 16 -6.31 -21.85 -9.04
C LYS A 16 -6.03 -21.25 -7.66
N TRP A 17 -6.69 -20.16 -7.30
CA TRP A 17 -6.48 -19.50 -6.01
C TRP A 17 -7.04 -20.29 -4.83
N TRP A 18 -8.11 -21.04 -5.03
CA TRP A 18 -8.58 -22.00 -4.04
C TRP A 18 -7.49 -23.03 -3.73
N PHE A 19 -6.88 -23.66 -4.74
CA PHE A 19 -5.77 -24.60 -4.56
C PHE A 19 -4.55 -23.94 -3.89
N LEU A 20 -4.19 -22.72 -4.27
CA LEU A 20 -3.09 -21.98 -3.63
C LEU A 20 -3.37 -21.73 -2.15
N LYS A 21 -4.60 -21.39 -1.78
CA LYS A 21 -5.01 -21.23 -0.38
C LYS A 21 -4.95 -22.55 0.39
N GLN A 22 -5.36 -23.66 -0.23
CA GLN A 22 -5.19 -24.99 0.38
C GLN A 22 -3.71 -25.34 0.59
N LYS A 23 -2.82 -25.00 -0.34
CA LYS A 23 -1.38 -25.25 -0.22
C LYS A 23 -0.73 -24.57 0.99
N TRP A 24 -1.30 -23.47 1.48
CA TRP A 24 -0.83 -22.82 2.70
C TRP A 24 -1.21 -23.59 3.97
N ARG A 25 -2.33 -24.33 3.98
CA ARG A 25 -2.73 -25.16 5.13
C ARG A 25 -1.77 -26.31 5.42
N PHE A 26 -1.02 -26.75 4.41
CA PHE A 26 0.00 -27.80 4.54
C PHE A 26 1.39 -27.23 4.88
N VAL A 27 1.54 -25.91 4.99
CA VAL A 27 2.76 -25.30 5.51
C VAL A 27 2.63 -25.18 7.01
N SER A 28 3.62 -25.68 7.75
CA SER A 28 3.74 -25.36 9.17
C SER A 28 4.15 -23.90 9.30
N LEU A 29 3.16 -23.02 9.41
CA LEU A 29 3.35 -21.60 9.66
C LEU A 29 3.64 -21.40 11.15
N GLN A 30 4.90 -21.66 11.54
CA GLN A 30 5.34 -21.47 12.91
C GLN A 30 5.85 -20.04 13.14
N TYR A 31 5.55 -19.51 14.32
CA TYR A 31 6.10 -18.25 14.82
C TYR A 31 7.63 -18.26 14.90
N SER A 32 8.23 -19.44 15.14
CA SER A 32 9.67 -19.68 15.31
C SER A 32 10.52 -19.50 14.04
N ASN A 33 9.93 -19.33 12.87
CA ASN A 33 10.67 -19.07 11.63
C ASN A 33 11.22 -17.64 11.54
N ALA A 34 10.80 -16.74 12.44
CA ALA A 34 11.25 -15.36 12.45
C ALA A 34 12.72 -15.29 12.89
N LYS A 35 13.60 -14.88 11.97
CA LYS A 35 15.02 -14.70 12.23
C LYS A 35 15.33 -13.21 12.37
N THR A 36 16.50 -12.90 12.91
CA THR A 36 16.99 -11.52 12.89
C THR A 36 17.11 -11.05 11.45
N VAL A 37 16.77 -9.79 11.20
CA VAL A 37 16.90 -9.17 9.87
C VAL A 37 18.38 -9.18 9.46
N THR A 38 18.70 -9.88 8.37
CA THR A 38 20.05 -9.96 7.80
C THR A 38 20.09 -9.59 6.32
N ASN A 39 18.94 -9.53 5.65
CA ASN A 39 18.83 -9.11 4.25
C ASN A 39 18.16 -7.73 4.18
N THR A 40 18.87 -6.76 3.60
CA THR A 40 18.46 -5.36 3.44
C THR A 40 18.30 -4.95 1.97
N ASN A 41 18.12 -5.93 1.07
CA ASN A 41 17.91 -5.65 -0.36
C ASN A 41 16.63 -4.83 -0.58
N TYR A 42 15.59 -5.15 0.21
CA TYR A 42 14.34 -4.41 0.28
C TYR A 42 13.59 -4.80 1.57
N SER A 43 12.67 -3.94 1.99
CA SER A 43 11.73 -4.20 3.08
C SER A 43 10.32 -4.39 2.53
N ILE A 44 9.44 -5.02 3.30
CA ILE A 44 8.02 -5.16 2.97
C ILE A 44 7.22 -4.27 3.91
N GLY A 45 6.42 -3.37 3.37
CA GLY A 45 5.51 -2.53 4.16
C GLY A 45 4.07 -3.00 4.01
N ILE A 46 3.30 -3.01 5.10
CA ILE A 46 1.88 -3.39 5.09
C ILE A 46 1.07 -2.33 5.81
N THR A 47 0.01 -1.82 5.19
CA THR A 47 -0.98 -0.98 5.86
C THR A 47 -2.21 -1.81 6.24
N THR A 48 -2.76 -1.59 7.43
CA THR A 48 -3.90 -2.36 7.94
C THR A 48 -4.75 -1.54 8.91
N TYR A 49 -5.92 -2.06 9.27
CA TYR A 49 -6.78 -1.54 10.33
C TYR A 49 -7.65 -2.66 10.91
N LYS A 50 -8.40 -2.34 11.99
CA LYS A 50 -9.16 -3.29 12.83
C LYS A 50 -9.89 -4.39 12.06
N GLU A 51 -10.76 -4.05 11.10
CA GLU A 51 -11.66 -5.03 10.46
C GLU A 51 -10.93 -6.08 9.62
N ARG A 52 -9.68 -5.83 9.24
CA ARG A 52 -8.91 -6.71 8.36
C ARG A 52 -7.94 -7.62 9.10
N PHE A 53 -7.77 -7.42 10.40
CA PHE A 53 -6.75 -8.08 11.20
C PHE A 53 -6.83 -9.61 11.15
N GLU A 54 -7.92 -10.20 11.63
CA GLU A 54 -8.01 -11.66 11.79
C GLU A 54 -8.11 -12.39 10.44
N THR A 55 -8.88 -11.83 9.49
CA THR A 55 -9.21 -12.52 8.24
C THR A 55 -8.12 -12.40 7.19
N TYR A 56 -7.42 -11.26 7.14
CA TYR A 56 -6.52 -10.92 6.03
C TYR A 56 -5.08 -10.71 6.51
N LEU A 57 -4.85 -9.79 7.45
CA LEU A 57 -3.50 -9.46 7.89
C LEU A 57 -2.80 -10.65 8.53
N LYS A 58 -3.45 -11.34 9.47
CA LYS A 58 -2.83 -12.42 10.24
C LYS A 58 -2.35 -13.57 9.34
N PRO A 59 -3.17 -14.10 8.41
CA PRO A 59 -2.67 -15.03 7.39
C PRO A 59 -1.55 -14.47 6.52
N LEU A 60 -1.67 -13.21 6.08
CA LEU A 60 -0.67 -12.57 5.22
C LEU A 60 0.69 -12.47 5.92
N VAL A 61 0.72 -12.01 7.17
CA VAL A 61 1.92 -11.92 8.00
C VAL A 61 2.58 -13.29 8.17
N LEU A 62 1.80 -14.34 8.45
CA LEU A 62 2.35 -15.69 8.57
C LEU A 62 2.99 -16.16 7.26
N HIS A 63 2.34 -15.92 6.12
CA HIS A 63 2.88 -16.28 4.80
C HIS A 63 4.12 -15.46 4.45
N LEU A 64 4.12 -14.16 4.73
CA LEU A 64 5.26 -13.28 4.47
C LEU A 64 6.45 -13.63 5.36
N ASN A 65 6.24 -13.88 6.66
CA ASN A 65 7.30 -14.32 7.55
C ASN A 65 7.93 -15.65 7.08
N TYR A 66 7.10 -16.58 6.59
CA TYR A 66 7.60 -17.83 6.02
C TYR A 66 8.47 -17.61 4.76
N LEU A 67 8.06 -16.71 3.87
CA LEU A 67 8.79 -16.44 2.61
C LEU A 67 10.02 -15.54 2.81
N PHE A 68 9.95 -14.63 3.78
CA PHE A 68 10.91 -13.56 4.01
C PHE A 68 11.45 -13.55 5.45
N PRO A 69 11.93 -14.69 6.00
CA PRO A 69 12.29 -14.79 7.42
C PRO A 69 13.50 -13.94 7.82
N HIS A 70 14.26 -13.44 6.85
CA HIS A 70 15.48 -12.65 7.01
C HIS A 70 15.36 -11.19 6.56
N MET A 71 14.20 -10.79 6.05
CA MET A 71 13.93 -9.42 5.59
C MET A 71 13.00 -8.73 6.57
N GLN A 72 13.12 -7.41 6.66
CA GLN A 72 12.24 -6.59 7.48
C GLN A 72 10.84 -6.54 6.87
N ILE A 73 9.83 -6.80 7.70
CA ILE A 73 8.43 -6.52 7.41
C ILE A 73 8.00 -5.42 8.38
N ILE A 74 7.30 -4.40 7.89
CA ILE A 74 6.81 -3.29 8.69
C ILE A 74 5.30 -3.26 8.57
N VAL A 75 4.59 -3.22 9.69
CA VAL A 75 3.13 -3.10 9.71
C VAL A 75 2.74 -1.72 10.25
N ALA A 76 2.12 -0.90 9.41
CA ALA A 76 1.50 0.36 9.80
C ALA A 76 0.02 0.15 10.11
N ILE A 77 -0.32 0.27 11.38
CA ILE A 77 -1.64 -0.05 11.95
C ILE A 77 -2.43 1.24 12.12
N ASN A 78 -3.49 1.42 11.33
CA ASN A 78 -4.32 2.61 11.44
C ASN A 78 -5.16 2.62 12.72
N GLY A 79 -5.52 3.82 13.15
CA GLY A 79 -6.48 4.02 14.23
C GLY A 79 -7.91 3.71 13.80
N PHE A 80 -8.80 3.64 14.79
CA PHE A 80 -10.22 3.37 14.60
C PHE A 80 -11.01 4.31 15.51
N HIS A 81 -12.09 4.88 14.98
CA HIS A 81 -12.87 5.93 15.64
C HIS A 81 -13.44 5.51 17.02
N ASN A 82 -13.77 4.23 17.22
CA ASN A 82 -14.22 3.73 18.51
C ASN A 82 -13.01 3.40 19.41
N GLN A 83 -12.74 4.24 20.41
CA GLN A 83 -11.56 4.14 21.28
C GLN A 83 -11.48 2.83 22.07
N LYS A 84 -12.62 2.30 22.54
CA LYS A 84 -12.66 1.03 23.30
C LYS A 84 -12.26 -0.13 22.40
N GLU A 85 -12.91 -0.23 21.24
CA GLU A 85 -12.60 -1.24 20.24
C GLU A 85 -11.16 -1.11 19.71
N GLN A 86 -10.68 0.12 19.54
CA GLN A 86 -9.31 0.38 19.11
C GLN A 86 -8.31 -0.11 20.15
N THR A 87 -8.53 0.15 21.44
CA THR A 87 -7.65 -0.32 22.51
C THR A 87 -7.57 -1.85 22.55
N GLU A 88 -8.74 -2.52 22.46
CA GLU A 88 -8.80 -3.98 22.41
C GLU A 88 -8.10 -4.54 21.16
N TYR A 89 -8.31 -3.92 20.00
CA TYR A 89 -7.65 -4.29 18.76
C TYR A 89 -6.13 -4.12 18.84
N LEU A 90 -5.64 -2.96 19.30
CA LEU A 90 -4.23 -2.66 19.45
C LEU A 90 -3.53 -3.67 20.35
N ASN A 91 -4.15 -4.06 21.47
CA ASN A 91 -3.60 -5.08 22.35
C ASN A 91 -3.45 -6.44 21.65
N LYS A 92 -4.48 -6.86 20.89
CA LYS A 92 -4.45 -8.13 20.15
C LYS A 92 -3.38 -8.15 19.05
N ILE A 93 -3.32 -7.11 18.22
CA ILE A 93 -2.37 -7.06 17.10
C ILE A 93 -0.92 -6.92 17.60
N LYS A 94 -0.66 -6.11 18.63
CA LYS A 94 0.68 -5.98 19.23
C LYS A 94 1.16 -7.32 19.79
N SER A 95 0.29 -8.00 20.54
CA SER A 95 0.57 -9.34 21.07
C SER A 95 0.85 -10.36 19.97
N PHE A 96 0.14 -10.28 18.83
CA PHE A 96 0.40 -11.14 17.69
C PHE A 96 1.74 -10.82 17.02
N LEU A 97 2.01 -9.55 16.69
CA LEU A 97 3.20 -9.13 15.93
C LEU A 97 4.49 -9.24 16.74
N SER A 98 4.45 -9.10 18.07
CA SER A 98 5.63 -9.24 18.94
C SER A 98 6.26 -10.63 18.93
N ASN A 99 5.56 -11.65 18.40
CA ASN A 99 6.10 -13.00 18.24
C ASN A 99 7.12 -13.12 17.10
N PHE A 100 7.31 -12.09 16.26
CA PHE A 100 8.15 -12.15 15.08
C PHE A 100 9.33 -11.17 15.17
N LYS A 101 10.56 -11.69 15.12
CA LYS A 101 11.82 -10.91 15.24
C LYS A 101 12.15 -10.02 14.04
N ASN A 102 11.58 -10.31 12.87
CA ASN A 102 11.78 -9.55 11.64
C ASN A 102 10.63 -8.59 11.32
N ILE A 103 9.66 -8.44 12.24
CA ILE A 103 8.51 -7.57 12.05
C ILE A 103 8.58 -6.39 13.00
N ASP A 104 8.70 -5.21 12.41
CA ASP A 104 8.54 -3.93 13.10
C ASP A 104 7.09 -3.44 12.89
N PHE A 105 6.56 -2.62 13.79
CA PHE A 105 5.22 -2.04 13.60
C PHE A 105 5.09 -0.66 14.23
N VAL A 106 4.24 0.16 13.61
CA VAL A 106 3.79 1.46 14.13
C VAL A 106 2.27 1.42 14.21
N TYR A 107 1.71 2.10 15.20
CA TYR A 107 0.28 2.12 15.42
C TYR A 107 -0.21 3.51 15.78
N TYR A 108 -1.49 3.74 15.52
CA TYR A 108 -2.18 4.96 15.87
C TYR A 108 -3.41 4.66 16.71
N GLU A 109 -3.69 5.52 17.68
CA GLU A 109 -4.92 5.46 18.47
C GLU A 109 -6.09 6.11 17.73
N GLN A 110 -5.81 7.17 16.97
CA GLN A 110 -6.80 7.86 16.15
C GLN A 110 -6.64 7.52 14.67
N PRO A 111 -7.72 7.54 13.87
CA PRO A 111 -7.63 7.33 12.43
C PRO A 111 -6.72 8.35 11.75
N HIS A 112 -5.81 7.88 10.90
CA HIS A 112 -4.97 8.72 10.03
C HIS A 112 -5.11 8.32 8.56
N GLY A 113 -4.87 9.28 7.66
CA GLY A 113 -4.94 9.07 6.23
C GLY A 113 -3.90 8.08 5.72
N LEU A 114 -4.18 7.46 4.57
CA LEU A 114 -3.32 6.42 4.00
C LEU A 114 -1.91 6.93 3.69
N CYS A 115 -1.78 8.20 3.26
CA CYS A 115 -0.48 8.84 3.05
C CYS A 115 0.41 8.80 4.29
N LYS A 116 -0.15 8.99 5.49
CA LYS A 116 0.61 8.92 6.74
C LYS A 116 1.20 7.53 6.92
N LEU A 117 0.39 6.50 6.73
CA LEU A 117 0.80 5.11 6.88
C LEU A 117 1.90 4.75 5.87
N TRP A 118 1.75 5.11 4.59
CA TRP A 118 2.79 4.91 3.58
C TRP A 118 4.09 5.63 3.92
N ASN A 119 4.04 6.89 4.36
CA ASN A 119 5.23 7.61 4.77
C ASN A 119 5.93 6.91 5.96
N GLN A 120 5.18 6.40 6.95
CA GLN A 120 5.79 5.65 8.05
C GLN A 120 6.47 4.35 7.61
N LEU A 121 5.87 3.62 6.66
CA LEU A 121 6.50 2.41 6.11
C LEU A 121 7.85 2.74 5.46
N ILE A 122 7.95 3.89 4.79
CA ILE A 122 9.19 4.37 4.16
C ILE A 122 10.20 4.79 5.23
N ILE A 123 9.79 5.56 6.22
CA ILE A 123 10.66 6.08 7.29
C ILE A 123 11.28 4.94 8.10
N LEU A 124 10.46 3.97 8.51
CA LEU A 124 10.89 2.84 9.35
C LEU A 124 11.67 1.76 8.57
N SER A 125 11.69 1.84 7.24
CA SER A 125 12.41 0.88 6.40
C SER A 125 13.92 0.96 6.61
N LYS A 126 14.52 -0.19 6.91
CA LYS A 126 15.98 -0.42 6.95
C LYS A 126 16.60 -0.52 5.55
N SER A 127 15.77 -0.62 4.51
CA SER A 127 16.19 -0.72 3.10
C SER A 127 15.69 0.50 2.33
N ASP A 128 16.41 0.89 1.27
CA ASP A 128 15.96 1.99 0.40
C ASP A 128 14.77 1.61 -0.47
N LYS A 129 14.57 0.31 -0.71
CA LYS A 129 13.44 -0.20 -1.51
C LYS A 129 12.41 -0.81 -0.59
N ILE A 130 11.16 -0.41 -0.78
CA ILE A 130 10.03 -0.87 0.01
C ILE A 130 8.98 -1.43 -0.94
N VAL A 131 8.64 -2.70 -0.78
CA VAL A 131 7.46 -3.29 -1.42
C VAL A 131 6.29 -3.08 -0.47
N VAL A 132 5.44 -2.10 -0.79
CA VAL A 132 4.21 -1.80 -0.06
C VAL A 132 3.11 -2.72 -0.54
N LEU A 133 2.41 -3.34 0.41
CA LEU A 133 1.28 -4.22 0.19
C LEU A 133 0.10 -3.77 1.05
N ASN A 134 -1.11 -3.84 0.52
CA ASN A 134 -2.28 -3.85 1.37
C ASN A 134 -2.42 -5.20 2.06
N ASP A 135 -3.16 -5.21 3.15
CA ASP A 135 -3.46 -6.41 3.93
C ASP A 135 -4.50 -7.33 3.28
N ASP A 136 -5.39 -6.82 2.43
CA ASP A 136 -6.46 -7.56 1.74
C ASP A 136 -5.99 -8.33 0.49
N ILE A 137 -4.88 -9.05 0.62
CA ILE A 137 -4.36 -9.92 -0.44
C ILE A 137 -4.15 -11.36 -0.03
N SER A 138 -4.31 -12.22 -1.04
CA SER A 138 -3.74 -13.56 -1.05
C SER A 138 -2.44 -13.57 -1.83
N ILE A 139 -1.43 -14.23 -1.27
CA ILE A 139 -0.14 -14.42 -1.92
C ILE A 139 0.14 -15.90 -2.20
N SER A 140 0.97 -16.18 -3.20
CA SER A 140 1.48 -17.54 -3.46
C SER A 140 2.89 -17.71 -2.92
N LYS A 141 3.35 -18.96 -2.77
CA LYS A 141 4.73 -19.27 -2.33
C LYS A 141 5.83 -18.77 -3.27
N LYS A 142 5.48 -18.40 -4.51
CA LYS A 142 6.43 -17.87 -5.51
C LYS A 142 6.61 -16.36 -5.43
N LEU A 143 5.93 -15.67 -4.51
CA LEU A 143 6.00 -14.20 -4.42
C LEU A 143 7.43 -13.69 -4.30
N LYS A 144 8.24 -14.29 -3.42
CA LYS A 144 9.65 -13.92 -3.27
C LYS A 144 10.42 -13.99 -4.58
N THR A 145 10.36 -15.14 -5.24
CA THR A 145 10.99 -15.36 -6.55
C THR A 145 10.50 -14.37 -7.59
N GLU A 146 9.19 -14.08 -7.64
CA GLU A 146 8.63 -13.11 -8.59
C GLU A 146 9.12 -11.68 -8.32
N ILE A 147 9.29 -11.26 -7.05
CA ILE A 147 9.91 -9.97 -6.70
C ILE A 147 11.37 -9.94 -7.16
N GLU A 148 12.15 -10.97 -6.84
CA GLU A 148 13.59 -11.01 -7.09
C GLU A 148 13.93 -11.13 -8.59
N GLU A 149 13.08 -11.77 -9.40
CA GLU A 149 13.32 -12.01 -10.84
C GLU A 149 12.64 -10.99 -11.78
N SER A 150 11.59 -10.29 -11.34
CA SER A 150 10.79 -9.39 -12.22
C SER A 150 11.48 -8.08 -12.59
N LYS A 151 12.69 -7.82 -12.08
CA LYS A 151 13.42 -6.54 -12.18
C LYS A 151 12.74 -5.36 -11.48
N ILE A 152 11.63 -5.56 -10.75
CA ILE A 152 10.97 -4.48 -10.00
C ILE A 152 11.92 -3.78 -9.03
N LEU A 153 12.89 -4.50 -8.48
CA LEU A 153 13.92 -3.95 -7.59
C LEU A 153 14.89 -2.97 -8.27
N ASN A 154 14.86 -2.83 -9.60
CA ASN A 154 15.61 -1.80 -10.33
C ASN A 154 14.80 -0.51 -10.53
N SER A 155 13.49 -0.53 -10.22
CA SER A 155 12.61 0.63 -10.34
C SER A 155 12.79 1.59 -9.16
N ASN A 156 12.53 2.88 -9.41
CA ASN A 156 12.34 3.86 -8.35
C ASN A 156 10.89 3.89 -7.85
N PHE A 157 9.93 3.57 -8.72
CA PHE A 157 8.51 3.48 -8.39
C PHE A 157 7.80 2.52 -9.35
N GLY A 158 7.47 1.33 -8.86
CA GLY A 158 6.91 0.25 -9.65
C GLY A 158 5.52 -0.14 -9.17
N LEU A 159 4.49 0.02 -10.01
CA LEU A 159 3.14 -0.43 -9.72
C LEU A 159 2.99 -1.92 -10.03
N ILE A 160 2.52 -2.69 -9.04
CA ILE A 160 2.23 -4.11 -9.21
C ILE A 160 0.76 -4.26 -9.61
N ASN A 161 0.52 -4.93 -10.74
CA ASN A 161 -0.80 -5.11 -11.33
C ASN A 161 -1.54 -3.78 -11.58
N GLY A 162 -0.77 -2.70 -11.83
CA GLY A 162 -1.30 -1.36 -12.13
C GLY A 162 -2.07 -0.71 -10.98
N SER A 163 -1.77 -1.06 -9.73
CA SER A 163 -2.53 -0.64 -8.55
C SER A 163 -1.62 -0.05 -7.47
N TYR A 164 -2.08 1.01 -6.79
CA TYR A 164 -1.44 1.55 -5.57
C TYR A 164 -1.72 0.72 -4.32
N SER A 165 -2.50 -0.36 -4.41
CA SER A 165 -2.61 -1.32 -3.31
C SER A 165 -1.31 -2.13 -3.14
N HIS A 166 -0.50 -2.26 -4.20
CA HIS A 166 0.73 -3.04 -4.20
C HIS A 166 1.76 -2.36 -5.10
N PHE A 167 2.82 -1.81 -4.52
CA PHE A 167 3.82 -1.10 -5.30
C PHE A 167 5.19 -1.20 -4.64
N LEU A 168 6.23 -1.00 -5.44
CA LEU A 168 7.58 -0.74 -4.95
C LEU A 168 7.85 0.76 -4.97
N ILE A 169 8.44 1.27 -3.90
CA ILE A 169 8.98 2.63 -3.85
C ILE A 169 10.43 2.59 -3.38
N ASN A 170 11.30 3.34 -4.05
CA ASN A 170 12.65 3.60 -3.63
C ASN A 170 12.71 4.95 -2.92
N LYS A 171 13.32 5.05 -1.74
CA LYS A 171 13.45 6.30 -0.98
C LYS A 171 14.07 7.44 -1.79
N LYS A 172 14.90 7.14 -2.81
CA LYS A 172 15.44 8.14 -3.75
C LYS A 172 14.35 8.96 -4.44
N ILE A 173 13.18 8.36 -4.71
CA ILE A 173 12.09 9.09 -5.37
C ILE A 173 11.45 10.14 -4.46
N ILE A 174 11.56 9.98 -3.13
CA ILE A 174 11.06 10.96 -2.16
C ILE A 174 11.83 12.28 -2.27
N ASN A 175 13.14 12.22 -2.52
CA ASN A 175 13.95 13.43 -2.73
C ASN A 175 13.54 14.18 -4.00
N GLN A 176 13.02 13.48 -5.01
CA GLN A 176 12.61 14.08 -6.29
C GLN A 176 11.16 14.57 -6.29
N ILE A 177 10.25 13.78 -5.72
CA ILE A 177 8.79 13.99 -5.83
C ILE A 177 8.17 14.53 -4.53
N GLY A 178 8.88 14.39 -3.41
CA GLY A 178 8.38 14.62 -2.07
C GLY A 178 7.61 13.43 -1.48
N TRP A 179 7.27 13.56 -0.21
CA TRP A 179 6.47 12.60 0.55
C TRP A 179 5.05 12.44 -0.03
N PHE A 180 4.35 11.38 0.37
CA PHE A 180 2.89 11.33 0.17
C PHE A 180 2.24 12.45 0.99
N ASP A 181 1.23 13.13 0.41
CA ASP A 181 0.66 14.34 1.01
C ASP A 181 -0.24 14.00 2.21
N GLU A 182 0.23 14.22 3.44
CA GLU A 182 -0.51 13.86 4.66
C GLU A 182 -1.72 14.76 4.93
N ARG A 183 -1.94 15.79 4.10
CA ARG A 183 -3.17 16.60 4.12
C ARG A 183 -4.37 15.85 3.51
N PHE A 184 -4.18 14.65 2.96
CA PHE A 184 -5.27 13.71 2.68
C PHE A 184 -5.63 12.91 3.93
N PRO A 185 -6.71 13.26 4.67
CA PRO A 185 -7.02 12.67 5.97
C PRO A 185 -7.63 11.27 5.91
N GLY A 186 -8.12 10.82 4.75
CA GLY A 186 -8.92 9.61 4.58
C GLY A 186 -8.35 8.61 3.58
N ILE A 187 -9.24 8.06 2.74
CA ILE A 187 -8.92 7.14 1.64
C ILE A 187 -9.46 7.72 0.32
N GLY A 188 -8.67 7.64 -0.75
CA GLY A 188 -9.01 8.07 -2.11
C GLY A 188 -8.23 9.29 -2.56
N TYR A 189 -7.94 9.39 -3.86
CA TYR A 189 -7.20 10.49 -4.49
C TYR A 189 -5.72 10.63 -4.09
N GLU A 190 -5.20 9.87 -3.12
CA GLU A 190 -3.77 9.89 -2.78
C GLU A 190 -2.89 9.36 -3.93
N ASP A 191 -3.39 8.33 -4.62
CA ASP A 191 -2.77 7.74 -5.80
C ASP A 191 -2.78 8.71 -6.99
N HIS A 192 -3.89 9.42 -7.18
CA HIS A 192 -4.00 10.48 -8.17
C HIS A 192 -2.99 11.61 -7.88
N ASP A 193 -2.95 12.09 -6.64
CA ASP A 193 -2.01 13.14 -6.22
C ASP A 193 -0.55 12.77 -6.52
N TYR A 194 -0.14 11.56 -6.12
CA TYR A 194 1.24 11.12 -6.29
C TYR A 194 1.59 10.97 -7.78
N GLU A 195 0.67 10.41 -8.60
CA GLU A 195 0.91 10.24 -10.03
C GLU A 195 0.96 11.57 -10.80
N ILE A 196 0.15 12.57 -10.41
CA ILE A 196 0.25 13.92 -10.99
C ILE A 196 1.63 14.52 -10.67
N ARG A 197 2.13 14.37 -9.43
CA ARG A 197 3.45 14.88 -9.06
C ARG A 197 4.60 14.16 -9.77
N LEU A 198 4.48 12.85 -9.98
CA LEU A 198 5.41 12.10 -10.83
C LEU A 198 5.45 12.70 -12.24
N ALA A 199 4.28 12.92 -12.85
CA ALA A 199 4.17 13.46 -14.21
C ALA A 199 4.74 14.88 -14.33
N LEU A 200 4.53 15.75 -13.33
CA LEU A 200 5.12 17.09 -13.28
C LEU A 200 6.65 17.07 -13.29
N GLN A 201 7.27 16.01 -12.76
CA GLN A 201 8.72 15.80 -12.74
C GLN A 201 9.22 14.96 -13.91
N GLY A 202 8.37 14.68 -14.90
CA GLY A 202 8.72 13.84 -16.06
C GLY A 202 8.96 12.37 -15.72
N VAL A 203 8.50 11.91 -14.55
CA VAL A 203 8.64 10.52 -14.10
C VAL A 203 7.35 9.76 -14.39
N SER A 204 7.48 8.56 -14.93
CA SER A 204 6.36 7.62 -15.09
C SER A 204 6.56 6.40 -14.18
N PRO A 205 5.49 5.86 -13.58
CA PRO A 205 5.58 4.58 -12.89
C PRO A 205 6.00 3.46 -13.84
N ASP A 206 6.85 2.54 -13.36
CA ASP A 206 7.08 1.27 -14.02
C ASP A 206 5.93 0.30 -13.72
N PHE A 207 5.61 -0.62 -14.63
CA PHE A 207 4.48 -1.53 -14.48
C PHE A 207 4.93 -2.99 -14.47
N TYR A 208 4.53 -3.71 -13.44
CA TYR A 208 4.87 -5.12 -13.25
C TYR A 208 3.59 -5.96 -13.05
N ASN A 209 3.47 -7.07 -13.77
CA ASN A 209 2.33 -7.96 -13.66
C ASN A 209 2.69 -9.21 -12.84
N PHE A 210 2.17 -9.29 -11.62
CA PHE A 210 2.47 -10.35 -10.67
C PHE A 210 1.31 -11.34 -10.61
N LYS A 211 1.58 -12.59 -10.97
CA LYS A 211 0.60 -13.68 -10.91
C LYS A 211 0.52 -14.30 -9.51
N THR A 212 1.40 -13.89 -8.61
CA THR A 212 1.51 -14.40 -7.24
C THR A 212 0.75 -13.57 -6.21
N ILE A 213 0.11 -12.46 -6.60
CA ILE A 213 -0.75 -11.63 -5.74
C ILE A 213 -2.19 -11.63 -6.29
N LYS A 214 -3.17 -11.73 -5.38
CA LYS A 214 -4.58 -11.53 -5.67
C LYS A 214 -5.19 -10.60 -4.64
N ASN A 215 -5.86 -9.55 -5.13
CA ASN A 215 -6.75 -8.72 -4.31
C ASN A 215 -7.97 -9.54 -3.88
N GLU A 216 -8.19 -9.60 -2.58
CA GLU A 216 -9.47 -9.99 -2.03
C GLU A 216 -10.33 -8.73 -2.06
N ASN A 217 -11.36 -8.67 -2.92
CA ASN A 217 -12.22 -7.50 -3.00
C ASN A 217 -13.14 -7.45 -1.77
N VAL A 218 -12.60 -6.94 -0.66
CA VAL A 218 -13.30 -6.89 0.63
C VAL A 218 -14.07 -5.58 0.73
N THR A 219 -15.37 -5.68 0.99
CA THR A 219 -16.16 -4.54 1.48
C THR A 219 -16.06 -4.53 3.00
N PRO A 220 -15.45 -3.50 3.61
CA PRO A 220 -15.45 -3.33 5.06
C PRO A 220 -16.86 -3.34 5.64
N LYS A 221 -17.02 -3.94 6.81
CA LYS A 221 -18.23 -3.77 7.63
C LYS A 221 -18.25 -2.39 8.27
N ASP A 222 -17.08 -1.94 8.68
CA ASP A 222 -16.85 -0.64 9.30
C ASP A 222 -15.53 -0.04 8.81
N TRP A 223 -15.48 1.30 8.77
CA TRP A 223 -14.35 2.08 8.30
C TRP A 223 -13.65 2.75 9.47
N SER A 224 -12.38 3.11 9.27
CA SER A 224 -11.57 3.70 10.35
C SER A 224 -12.19 4.99 10.91
N TRP A 225 -12.93 5.75 10.09
CA TRP A 225 -13.58 7.02 10.44
C TRP A 225 -15.08 6.92 10.79
N GLY A 226 -15.66 5.71 10.84
CA GLY A 226 -17.09 5.52 11.16
C GLY A 226 -18.04 5.97 10.03
N ASP A 227 -19.24 6.42 10.42
CA ASP A 227 -20.31 6.89 9.52
C ASP A 227 -20.22 8.38 9.17
N ASP A 228 -19.39 9.15 9.87
CA ASP A 228 -19.30 10.62 9.75
C ASP A 228 -18.55 11.11 8.51
N ASP A 229 -17.86 10.24 7.77
CA ASP A 229 -17.30 10.61 6.48
C ASP A 229 -18.40 10.41 5.42
N THR A 230 -18.86 11.51 4.81
CA THR A 230 -19.81 11.46 3.69
C THR A 230 -19.15 10.74 2.52
N LYS A 231 -19.30 9.41 2.48
CA LYS A 231 -18.64 8.55 1.50
C LYS A 231 -19.09 8.92 0.10
N ILE A 232 -18.13 9.27 -0.76
CA ILE A 232 -18.35 9.46 -2.19
C ILE A 232 -17.86 8.20 -2.92
N PHE A 233 -18.64 7.72 -3.89
CA PHE A 233 -18.34 6.50 -4.66
C PHE A 233 -18.04 5.24 -3.80
N LYS A 234 -18.72 5.09 -2.66
CA LYS A 234 -18.65 3.94 -1.73
C LYS A 234 -17.31 3.73 -1.00
N LYS A 235 -16.24 4.47 -1.33
CA LYS A 235 -14.90 4.28 -0.75
C LYS A 235 -14.14 5.59 -0.49
N TYR A 236 -14.41 6.65 -1.24
CA TYR A 236 -13.64 7.88 -1.13
C TYR A 236 -14.18 8.80 -0.03
N SER A 237 -13.25 9.36 0.73
CA SER A 237 -13.50 10.40 1.70
C SER A 237 -13.86 11.71 1.00
N HIS A 238 -14.93 12.38 1.42
CA HIS A 238 -15.26 13.70 0.91
C HIS A 238 -14.17 14.72 1.26
N ALA A 239 -13.52 14.57 2.41
CA ALA A 239 -12.41 15.42 2.80
C ALA A 239 -11.21 15.28 1.84
N ASN A 240 -10.90 14.06 1.39
CA ASN A 240 -9.87 13.84 0.37
C ASN A 240 -10.24 14.47 -0.96
N GLU A 241 -11.50 14.36 -1.40
CA GLU A 241 -11.96 14.98 -2.63
C GLU A 241 -11.84 16.51 -2.58
N LYS A 242 -12.26 17.12 -1.47
CA LYS A 242 -12.18 18.56 -1.24
C LYS A 242 -10.73 19.04 -1.33
N HIS A 243 -9.79 18.34 -0.67
CA HIS A 243 -8.36 18.65 -0.76
C HIS A 243 -7.80 18.41 -2.17
N TYR A 244 -8.19 17.33 -2.83
CA TYR A 244 -7.77 17.02 -4.19
C TYR A 244 -8.12 18.15 -5.17
N PHE A 245 -9.37 18.60 -5.16
CA PHE A 245 -9.82 19.66 -6.06
C PHE A 245 -9.43 21.08 -5.61
N SER A 246 -9.05 21.28 -4.34
CA SER A 246 -8.41 22.54 -3.93
C SER A 246 -6.96 22.63 -4.41
N LYS A 247 -6.28 21.48 -4.56
CA LYS A 247 -4.88 21.37 -4.99
C LYS A 247 -4.68 21.34 -6.50
N TRP A 248 -5.57 20.66 -7.24
CA TRP A 248 -5.38 20.38 -8.65
C TRP A 248 -6.40 21.08 -9.55
N GLU A 249 -5.94 21.59 -10.69
CA GLU A 249 -6.77 21.89 -11.86
C GLU A 249 -6.72 20.70 -12.81
N ILE A 250 -7.87 20.19 -13.26
CA ILE A 250 -7.98 19.03 -14.15
C ILE A 250 -8.61 19.47 -15.49
N SER A 251 -8.15 18.87 -16.59
CA SER A 251 -8.64 19.15 -17.94
C SER A 251 -8.63 17.89 -18.80
N ASP A 252 -9.66 17.69 -19.61
CA ASP A 252 -9.70 16.58 -20.59
C ASP A 252 -8.84 16.88 -21.84
N THR A 253 -8.46 18.15 -22.04
CA THR A 253 -7.65 18.62 -23.16
C THR A 253 -6.36 19.25 -22.70
N ALA A 254 -5.33 19.19 -23.56
CA ALA A 254 -4.04 19.80 -23.31
C ALA A 254 -4.17 21.33 -23.21
N LYS A 255 -3.55 21.91 -22.17
CA LYS A 255 -3.53 23.35 -21.89
C LYS A 255 -2.13 23.76 -21.45
N HIS A 256 -1.81 25.03 -21.61
CA HIS A 256 -0.52 25.56 -21.15
C HIS A 256 -0.33 25.33 -19.65
N GLY A 257 0.81 24.76 -19.27
CA GLY A 257 1.14 24.44 -17.87
C GLY A 257 0.51 23.16 -17.32
N PHE A 258 -0.31 22.45 -18.10
CA PHE A 258 -0.86 21.15 -17.69
C PHE A 258 0.02 20.00 -18.20
N VAL A 259 0.14 18.94 -17.40
CA VAL A 259 0.82 17.69 -17.76
C VAL A 259 -0.19 16.56 -17.94
N HIS A 260 0.04 15.67 -18.90
CA HIS A 260 -0.79 14.49 -19.08
C HIS A 260 -0.53 13.47 -17.97
N VAL A 261 -1.59 12.93 -17.37
CA VAL A 261 -1.52 12.00 -16.24
C VAL A 261 -2.42 10.79 -16.52
N ARG A 262 -1.83 9.60 -16.47
CA ARG A 262 -2.48 8.34 -16.87
C ARG A 262 -3.66 7.98 -15.97
N ILE A 263 -3.52 8.05 -14.64
CA ILE A 263 -4.58 7.60 -13.72
C ILE A 263 -5.90 8.35 -13.87
N ILE A 264 -5.84 9.66 -14.17
CA ILE A 264 -7.02 10.49 -14.44
C ILE A 264 -7.42 10.50 -15.92
N LYS A 265 -6.62 9.89 -16.81
CA LYS A 265 -6.81 9.88 -18.27
C LYS A 265 -7.02 11.27 -18.86
N GLY A 266 -6.26 12.23 -18.37
CA GLY A 266 -6.43 13.64 -18.70
C GLY A 266 -5.18 14.43 -18.35
N TYR A 267 -5.37 15.73 -18.17
CA TYR A 267 -4.31 16.67 -17.88
C TYR A 267 -4.52 17.31 -16.51
N ALA A 268 -3.44 17.55 -15.78
CA ALA A 268 -3.48 18.20 -14.48
C ALA A 268 -2.44 19.32 -14.38
N LYS A 269 -2.77 20.34 -13.59
CA LYS A 269 -1.85 21.42 -13.21
C LYS A 269 -1.99 21.68 -11.70
N LEU A 270 -0.85 21.93 -11.04
CA LEU A 270 -0.83 22.36 -9.64
C LEU A 270 -1.36 23.78 -9.52
N LYS A 271 -2.27 24.03 -8.58
CA LYS A 271 -2.70 25.39 -8.22
C LYS A 271 -1.62 26.09 -7.41
N ASP A 272 -1.46 27.39 -7.63
CA ASP A 272 -0.44 28.20 -6.96
C ASP A 272 -0.57 28.11 -5.43
N GLY A 273 0.55 27.88 -4.74
CA GLY A 273 0.59 27.78 -3.28
C GLY A 273 0.11 26.44 -2.70
N MET A 274 -0.21 25.46 -3.55
CA MET A 274 -0.68 24.14 -3.14
C MET A 274 0.40 23.05 -3.19
N GLU A 275 1.68 23.46 -3.19
CA GLU A 275 2.83 22.55 -3.13
C GLU A 275 2.70 21.58 -1.95
N THR A 276 3.27 20.38 -2.11
CA THR A 276 3.30 19.40 -1.03
C THR A 276 4.43 19.78 -0.08
N PRO A 277 4.15 20.09 1.20
CA PRO A 277 5.21 20.46 2.13
C PRO A 277 6.10 19.25 2.44
N ASN A 278 7.33 19.52 2.89
CA ASN A 278 8.14 18.47 3.49
C ASN A 278 7.60 18.17 4.90
N PHE A 279 6.85 17.08 5.05
CA PHE A 279 6.30 16.64 6.34
C PHE A 279 7.36 16.19 7.34
N TYR A 280 8.59 15.93 6.88
CA TYR A 280 9.67 15.38 7.70
C TYR A 280 10.99 16.13 7.44
N PRO A 281 11.07 17.43 7.84
CA PRO A 281 12.25 18.25 7.59
C PRO A 281 13.50 17.73 8.32
N ASP A 282 13.35 17.04 9.44
CA ASP A 282 14.48 16.52 10.21
C ASP A 282 15.09 15.24 9.59
N LEU A 283 14.44 14.66 8.57
CA LEU A 283 14.95 13.51 7.82
C LEU A 283 15.75 13.93 6.58
N ASN A 284 16.19 15.20 6.51
CA ASN A 284 16.91 15.78 5.38
C ASN A 284 18.05 14.87 4.92
N GLU A 285 18.00 14.54 3.62
CA GLU A 285 18.79 13.55 2.92
C GLU A 285 18.48 12.09 3.33
N VAL A 286 17.51 11.48 2.65
CA VAL A 286 17.67 10.07 2.30
C VAL A 286 18.93 10.02 1.42
N LYS A 287 20.10 9.82 2.06
CA LYS A 287 21.39 9.73 1.38
C LYS A 287 21.27 8.68 0.27
N ALA A 288 21.52 9.13 -0.96
CA ALA A 288 21.43 8.32 -2.16
C ALA A 288 22.51 7.22 -2.21
#